data_AF-A0A960XNS5-F1
#
_entry.id   AF-A0A960XNS5-F1
#
_cell.length_a   1.000
_cell.length_b   1.000
_cell.length_c   1.000
_cell.angle_alpha   90.00
_cell.angle_beta   90.00
_cell.angle_gamma   90.00
#
_symmetry.space_group_name_H-M   'P 1'
#
loop_
_entity.id
_entity.type
_entity.pdbx_description
1 polymer ?
#
loop_
_entity_poly.entity_id
_entity_poly.type
_entity_poly.pdbx_seq_one_letter_code
_entity_poly.pdbx_strand_id
1 'polypeptide(L)'
;MRLLDRYLLRELMIPLGYTLGGFLIFWASFDLLGNMDHYREAKLTFLEVVQLYVIRTPELLVTVIPIALLLAVLIALATLSRHQELTAMRAAGIHVWRLAAPYLGVGLGLSGVLFAISELWVPRSLDAANAVL
;
A
#
# COMPACT_ATOMS: atom_id res chain seq x y z
N MET A 1 -8.84 24.25 -12.65
CA MET A 1 -7.65 23.85 -11.87
C MET A 1 -7.80 22.51 -11.17
N ARG A 2 -8.97 22.17 -10.58
CA ARG A 2 -9.25 20.84 -10.00
C ARG A 2 -9.15 19.65 -10.97
N LEU A 3 -9.22 19.90 -12.29
CA LEU A 3 -9.19 18.83 -13.30
C LEU A 3 -7.82 18.15 -13.37
N LEU A 4 -6.73 18.94 -13.32
CA LEU A 4 -5.37 18.41 -13.37
C LEU A 4 -5.08 17.60 -12.11
N ASP A 5 -5.38 18.15 -10.95
CA ASP A 5 -5.14 17.47 -9.67
C ASP A 5 -5.96 16.16 -9.60
N ARG A 6 -7.22 16.18 -10.03
CA ARG A 6 -8.07 14.99 -10.10
C ARG A 6 -7.52 13.94 -11.07
N TYR A 7 -6.95 14.38 -12.18
CA TYR A 7 -6.32 13.49 -13.16
C TYR A 7 -5.08 12.83 -12.58
N LEU A 8 -4.14 13.61 -12.02
CA LEU A 8 -2.92 13.10 -11.39
C LEU A 8 -3.22 12.16 -10.22
N LEU A 9 -4.25 12.47 -9.42
CA LEU A 9 -4.72 11.58 -8.35
C LEU A 9 -5.29 10.28 -8.89
N ARG A 10 -6.10 10.33 -9.95
CA ARG A 10 -6.64 9.10 -10.57
C ARG A 10 -5.52 8.23 -11.13
N GLU A 11 -4.54 8.87 -11.78
CA GLU A 11 -3.36 8.20 -12.34
C GLU A 11 -2.48 7.57 -11.25
N LEU A 12 -2.53 8.09 -10.02
CA LEU A 12 -1.84 7.51 -8.86
C LEU A 12 -2.64 6.40 -8.16
N MET A 13 -3.94 6.61 -7.95
CA MET A 13 -4.80 5.70 -7.17
C MET A 13 -4.92 4.32 -7.81
N ILE A 14 -4.90 4.25 -9.15
CA ILE A 14 -4.97 2.99 -9.89
C ILE A 14 -3.71 2.13 -9.64
N PRO A 15 -2.47 2.62 -9.92
CA PRO A 15 -1.24 1.91 -9.56
C PRO A 15 -1.11 1.62 -8.06
N LEU A 16 -1.57 2.51 -7.20
CA LEU A 16 -1.52 2.29 -5.74
C LEU A 16 -2.35 1.08 -5.34
N GLY A 17 -3.56 0.93 -5.88
CA GLY A 17 -4.40 -0.24 -5.65
C GLY A 17 -3.76 -1.54 -6.16
N TYR A 18 -3.22 -1.53 -7.37
CA TYR A 18 -2.57 -2.72 -7.95
C TYR A 18 -1.29 -3.13 -7.21
N THR A 19 -0.47 -2.17 -6.81
CA THR A 19 0.78 -2.44 -6.07
C THR A 19 0.49 -2.95 -4.66
N LEU A 20 -0.44 -2.33 -3.93
CA LEU A 20 -0.89 -2.83 -2.62
C LEU A 20 -1.46 -4.24 -2.72
N GLY A 21 -2.39 -4.47 -3.65
CA GLY A 21 -2.98 -5.80 -3.87
C GLY A 21 -1.94 -6.84 -4.27
N GLY A 22 -0.99 -6.47 -5.14
CA GLY A 22 0.12 -7.32 -5.55
C GLY A 22 1.00 -7.73 -4.36
N PHE A 23 1.41 -6.78 -3.53
CA PHE A 23 2.20 -7.08 -2.33
C PHE A 23 1.45 -7.94 -1.32
N LEU A 24 0.14 -7.73 -1.12
CA LEU A 24 -0.68 -8.57 -0.26
C LEU A 24 -0.73 -10.03 -0.76
N ILE A 25 -0.94 -10.22 -2.07
CA ILE A 25 -0.96 -11.55 -2.69
C ILE A 25 0.41 -12.22 -2.60
N PHE A 26 1.48 -11.45 -2.86
CA PHE A 26 2.84 -11.97 -2.74
C PHE A 26 3.13 -12.43 -1.32
N TRP A 27 2.82 -11.59 -0.33
CA TRP A 27 3.04 -11.95 1.06
C TRP A 27 2.25 -13.19 1.45
N ALA A 28 0.96 -13.27 1.10
CA ALA A 28 0.15 -14.45 1.41
C ALA A 28 0.67 -15.73 0.74
N SER A 29 1.17 -15.62 -0.49
CA SER A 29 1.81 -16.75 -1.16
C SER A 29 3.09 -17.18 -0.44
N PHE A 30 3.94 -16.23 -0.03
CA PHE A 30 5.20 -16.51 0.67
C PHE A 30 4.96 -17.12 2.06
N ASP A 31 4.03 -16.59 2.83
CA ASP A 31 3.70 -17.10 4.16
C ASP A 31 3.08 -18.50 4.07
N LEU A 32 2.14 -18.72 3.15
CA LEU A 32 1.60 -20.06 2.90
C LEU A 32 2.72 -21.04 2.59
N LEU A 33 3.55 -20.76 1.58
CA LEU A 33 4.62 -21.67 1.15
C LEU A 33 5.67 -21.92 2.25
N GLY A 34 6.02 -20.90 3.04
CA GLY A 34 7.02 -21.02 4.10
C GLY A 34 6.53 -21.76 5.34
N ASN A 35 5.24 -21.63 5.67
CA ASN A 35 4.65 -22.16 6.91
C ASN A 35 3.69 -23.34 6.66
N MET A 36 3.61 -23.87 5.44
CA MET A 36 2.69 -24.97 5.07
C MET A 36 2.81 -26.18 6.01
N ASP A 37 4.03 -26.58 6.36
CA ASP A 37 4.26 -27.74 7.21
C ASP A 37 3.81 -27.48 8.66
N HIS A 38 4.06 -26.26 9.16
CA HIS A 38 3.58 -25.81 10.47
C HIS A 38 2.04 -25.76 10.53
N TYR A 39 1.38 -25.26 9.47
CA TYR A 39 -0.08 -25.22 9.41
C TYR A 39 -0.70 -26.61 9.40
N ARG A 40 -0.04 -27.59 8.75
CA ARG A 40 -0.46 -28.99 8.75
C ARG A 40 -0.26 -29.67 10.10
N GLU A 41 0.87 -29.43 10.76
CA GLU A 41 1.18 -29.98 12.08
C GLU A 41 0.24 -29.44 13.16
N ALA A 42 -0.11 -28.15 13.08
CA ALA A 42 -1.05 -27.49 13.99
C ALA A 42 -2.54 -27.85 13.76
N LYS A 43 -2.86 -28.67 12.73
CA LYS A 43 -4.23 -29.06 12.34
C LYS A 43 -5.20 -27.87 12.17
N LEU A 44 -4.70 -26.74 11.69
CA LEU A 44 -5.51 -25.53 11.57
C LEU A 44 -6.59 -25.72 10.50
N THR A 45 -7.81 -25.36 10.86
CA THR A 45 -8.96 -25.32 9.97
C THR A 45 -8.80 -24.15 8.99
N PHE A 46 -9.32 -24.25 7.76
CA PHE A 46 -9.28 -23.16 6.78
C PHE A 46 -9.77 -21.81 7.34
N LEU A 47 -10.76 -21.85 8.24
CA LEU A 47 -11.30 -20.67 8.91
C LEU A 47 -10.29 -20.00 9.86
N GLU A 48 -9.48 -20.79 10.56
CA GLU A 48 -8.46 -20.30 11.50
C GLU A 48 -7.28 -19.68 10.75
N VAL A 49 -6.92 -20.25 9.59
CA VAL A 49 -5.92 -19.64 8.69
C VAL A 49 -6.41 -18.26 8.22
N VAL A 50 -7.65 -18.15 7.73
CA VAL A 50 -8.20 -16.85 7.31
C VAL A 50 -8.23 -15.83 8.46
N GLN A 51 -8.58 -16.24 9.68
CA GLN A 51 -8.55 -15.36 10.85
C GLN A 51 -7.12 -14.90 11.18
N LEU A 52 -6.13 -15.79 11.14
CA LEU A 52 -4.72 -15.45 11.35
C LEU A 52 -4.24 -14.41 10.33
N TYR A 53 -4.61 -14.58 9.07
CA TYR A 53 -4.30 -13.63 8.00
C TYR A 53 -4.91 -12.25 8.27
N VAL A 54 -6.17 -12.19 8.71
CA VAL A 54 -6.83 -10.92 9.07
C VAL A 54 -6.13 -10.24 10.25
N ILE A 55 -5.68 -11.00 11.25
CA ILE A 55 -4.97 -10.46 12.43
C ILE A 55 -3.57 -9.95 12.07
N ARG A 56 -2.88 -10.60 11.13
CA ARG A 56 -1.53 -10.22 10.66
C ARG A 56 -1.53 -9.12 9.59
N THR A 57 -2.66 -8.90 8.92
CA THR A 57 -2.80 -7.88 7.86
C THR A 57 -2.39 -6.46 8.29
N PRO A 58 -2.74 -5.95 9.50
CA PRO A 58 -2.38 -4.60 9.92
C PRO A 58 -0.85 -4.41 10.04
N GLU A 59 -0.15 -5.39 10.60
CA GLU A 59 1.31 -5.39 10.74
C GLU A 59 1.99 -5.32 9.36
N LEU A 60 1.48 -6.12 8.42
CA LEU A 60 1.97 -6.10 7.04
C LEU A 60 1.74 -4.76 6.36
N LEU A 61 0.54 -4.19 6.49
CA LEU A 61 0.18 -2.92 5.86
C LEU A 61 1.12 -1.80 6.29
N VAL A 62 1.59 -1.79 7.55
CA VAL A 62 2.56 -0.80 8.03
C VAL A 62 3.87 -0.84 7.22
N THR A 63 4.31 -2.04 6.85
CA THR A 63 5.55 -2.24 6.09
C THR A 63 5.34 -2.07 4.58
N VAL A 64 4.21 -2.53 4.06
CA VAL A 64 3.93 -2.59 2.62
C VAL A 64 3.47 -1.26 2.06
N ILE A 65 2.71 -0.45 2.80
CA ILE A 65 2.16 0.82 2.30
C ILE A 65 3.26 1.79 1.81
N PRO A 66 4.36 2.04 2.54
CA PRO A 66 5.42 2.93 2.06
C PRO A 66 6.06 2.46 0.74
N ILE A 67 6.30 1.15 0.63
CA ILE A 67 6.92 0.52 -0.55
C ILE A 67 5.96 0.58 -1.75
N ALA A 68 4.69 0.23 -1.52
CA ALA A 68 3.66 0.28 -2.54
C ALA A 68 3.40 1.70 -3.04
N LEU A 69 3.39 2.69 -2.14
CA LEU A 69 3.25 4.10 -2.49
C LEU A 69 4.39 4.57 -3.39
N LEU A 70 5.64 4.25 -3.04
CA LEU A 70 6.80 4.59 -3.85
C LEU A 70 6.69 4.02 -5.27
N LEU A 71 6.34 2.74 -5.38
CA LEU A 71 6.19 2.07 -6.66
C LEU A 71 5.02 2.64 -7.47
N ALA A 72 3.89 2.95 -6.83
CA ALA A 72 2.72 3.55 -7.47
C ALA A 72 3.02 4.93 -8.05
N VAL A 73 3.73 5.78 -7.30
CA VAL A 73 4.17 7.10 -7.79
C VAL A 73 5.11 6.94 -8.99
N LEU A 74 6.04 5.99 -8.92
CA LEU A 74 6.97 5.72 -10.02
C LEU A 74 6.22 5.30 -11.29
N ILE A 75 5.25 4.39 -11.18
CA ILE A 75 4.43 3.93 -12.30
C ILE A 75 3.58 5.07 -12.88
N ALA A 76 2.97 5.89 -12.03
CA ALA A 76 2.18 7.04 -12.46
C ALA A 76 3.03 8.05 -13.24
N LEU A 77 4.19 8.44 -12.69
CA LEU A 77 5.11 9.37 -13.35
C LEU A 77 5.70 8.78 -14.63
N ALA A 78 6.05 7.49 -14.63
CA ALA A 78 6.52 6.80 -15.83
C ALA A 78 5.45 6.79 -16.93
N THR A 79 4.18 6.64 -16.57
CA THR A 79 3.06 6.65 -17.52
C THR A 79 2.82 8.05 -18.08
N LEU A 80 2.85 9.09 -17.25
CA LEU A 80 2.79 10.49 -17.71
C LEU A 80 3.98 10.85 -18.62
N SER A 81 5.18 10.33 -18.31
CA SER A 81 6.36 10.55 -19.12
C SER A 81 6.30 9.81 -20.46
N ARG A 82 5.79 8.57 -20.47
CA ARG A 82 5.66 7.74 -21.68
C ARG A 82 4.70 8.36 -22.70
N HIS A 83 3.63 8.97 -22.24
CA HIS A 83 2.66 9.68 -23.10
C HIS A 83 3.04 11.14 -23.38
N GLN A 84 4.25 11.59 -23.00
CA GLN A 84 4.72 12.98 -23.14
C GLN A 84 3.84 14.03 -22.44
N GLU A 85 2.91 13.61 -21.57
CA GLU A 85 2.03 14.50 -20.82
C GLU A 85 2.84 15.34 -19.83
N LEU A 86 3.84 14.73 -19.18
CA LEU A 86 4.74 15.46 -18.27
C LEU A 86 5.50 16.57 -19.01
N THR A 87 5.98 16.29 -20.23
CA THR A 87 6.65 17.27 -21.09
C THR A 87 5.70 18.38 -21.50
N ALA A 88 4.48 18.03 -21.93
CA ALA A 88 3.45 19.00 -22.32
C ALA A 88 3.04 19.93 -21.17
N MET A 89 2.86 19.38 -19.96
CA MET A 89 2.55 20.16 -18.77
C MET A 89 3.68 21.15 -18.42
N ARG A 90 4.94 20.73 -18.54
CA ARG A 90 6.09 21.60 -18.33
C ARG A 90 6.21 22.68 -19.41
N ALA A 91 5.95 22.35 -20.67
CA ALA A 91 5.93 23.31 -21.77
C ALA A 91 4.81 24.35 -21.62
N ALA A 92 3.69 23.99 -21.00
CA ALA A 92 2.61 24.90 -20.62
C ALA A 92 2.93 25.79 -19.40
N GLY A 93 4.17 25.74 -18.87
CA GLY A 93 4.62 26.57 -17.75
C GLY A 93 4.23 26.05 -16.36
N ILE A 94 3.79 24.80 -16.24
CA ILE A 94 3.43 24.22 -14.93
C ILE A 94 4.71 23.85 -14.17
N HIS A 95 4.89 24.46 -12.99
CA HIS A 95 6.01 24.15 -12.10
C HIS A 95 5.97 22.70 -11.58
N VAL A 96 7.15 22.08 -11.46
CA VAL A 96 7.31 20.70 -10.95
C VAL A 96 6.76 20.54 -9.53
N TRP A 97 6.93 21.54 -8.67
CA TRP A 97 6.37 21.52 -7.30
C TRP A 97 4.84 21.41 -7.27
N ARG A 98 4.16 21.99 -8.27
CA ARG A 98 2.70 21.89 -8.39
C ARG A 98 2.26 20.52 -8.88
N LEU A 99 3.05 19.88 -9.74
CA LEU A 99 2.85 18.48 -10.13
C LEU A 99 3.07 17.53 -8.94
N ALA A 100 4.03 17.82 -8.07
CA ALA A 100 4.34 17.01 -6.89
C ALA A 100 3.29 17.14 -5.76
N ALA A 101 2.63 18.29 -5.64
CA ALA A 101 1.66 18.58 -4.57
C ALA A 101 0.57 17.50 -4.34
N PRO A 102 -0.15 16.99 -5.36
CA PRO A 102 -1.15 15.94 -5.15
C PRO A 102 -0.54 14.62 -4.63
N TYR A 103 0.64 14.24 -5.10
CA TYR A 103 1.35 13.03 -4.64
C TYR A 103 1.78 13.17 -3.18
N LEU A 104 2.31 14.34 -2.80
CA LEU A 104 2.67 14.65 -1.41
C LEU A 104 1.44 14.66 -0.51
N GLY A 105 0.31 15.19 -0.96
CA GLY A 105 -0.96 15.15 -0.23
C GLY A 105 -1.42 13.72 0.08
N VAL A 106 -1.31 12.82 -0.90
CA VAL A 106 -1.60 11.39 -0.70
C VAL A 106 -0.60 10.74 0.26
N GLY A 107 0.69 11.05 0.13
CA GLY A 107 1.73 10.55 1.04
C GLY A 107 1.51 10.98 2.49
N LEU A 108 1.17 12.25 2.73
CA LEU A 108 0.83 12.76 4.06
C LEU A 108 -0.45 12.10 4.60
N GLY A 109 -1.47 11.94 3.76
CA GLY A 109 -2.70 11.23 4.13
C GLY A 109 -2.44 9.78 4.54
N LEU A 110 -1.68 9.04 3.73
CA LEU A 110 -1.27 7.66 4.04
C LEU A 110 -0.38 7.58 5.27
N SER A 111 0.50 8.56 5.49
CA SER A 111 1.31 8.63 6.71
C SER A 111 0.43 8.83 7.96
N GLY A 112 -0.61 9.67 7.88
CA GLY A 112 -1.59 9.81 8.97
C GLY A 112 -2.37 8.52 9.23
N VAL A 113 -2.78 7.81 8.16
CA VAL A 113 -3.44 6.50 8.28
C VAL A 113 -2.49 5.46 8.89
N LEU A 114 -1.24 5.42 8.45
CA LEU A 114 -0.21 4.53 8.99
C LEU A 114 0.07 4.81 10.46
N PHE A 115 0.15 6.09 10.84
CA PHE A 115 0.29 6.49 12.23
C PHE A 115 -0.90 6.01 13.06
N ALA A 116 -2.13 6.18 12.56
CA ALA A 116 -3.32 5.68 13.24
C ALA A 116 -3.33 4.14 13.37
N ILE A 117 -2.95 3.41 12.32
CA ILE A 117 -2.83 1.94 12.37
C ILE A 117 -1.74 1.53 13.38
N SER A 118 -0.60 2.19 13.35
CA SER A 118 0.53 1.88 14.24
C SER A 118 0.22 2.18 15.71
N GLU A 119 -0.51 3.26 15.99
CA GLU A 119 -0.82 3.66 17.36
C GLU A 119 -2.03 2.90 17.93
N LEU A 120 -3.04 2.59 17.12
CA LEU A 120 -4.31 2.01 17.60
C LEU A 120 -4.42 0.50 17.37
N TRP A 121 -3.83 -0.04 16.31
CA TRP A 121 -4.03 -1.43 15.89
C TRP A 121 -2.83 -2.33 16.17
N VAL A 122 -1.59 -1.85 15.97
CA VAL A 122 -0.37 -2.63 16.23
C VAL A 122 -0.21 -3.03 17.70
N PRO A 123 -0.40 -2.16 18.71
CA PRO A 123 -0.35 -2.62 20.11
C PRO A 123 -1.44 -3.64 20.44
N ARG A 124 -2.65 -3.48 19.87
CA ARG A 124 -3.75 -4.45 20.07
C ARG A 124 -3.50 -5.80 19.38
N SER A 125 -2.79 -5.83 18.25
CA SER A 125 -2.42 -7.10 17.60
C SER A 125 -1.29 -7.81 18.33
N LEU A 126 -0.34 -7.06 18.92
CA LEU A 126 0.72 -7.60 19.77
C LEU A 126 0.17 -8.20 21.08
N ASP A 127 -0.77 -7.50 21.73
CA ASP A 127 -1.43 -8.00 22.94
C ASP A 127 -2.30 -9.24 22.66
N ALA A 128 -3.00 -9.27 21.52
CA ALA A 128 -3.80 -10.43 21.11
C ALA A 128 -2.94 -11.64 20.69
N ALA A 129 -1.79 -11.42 20.05
CA ALA A 129 -0.85 -12.49 19.70
C ALA A 129 -0.17 -13.11 20.92
N ASN A 130 0.17 -12.29 21.92
CA ASN A 130 0.75 -12.76 23.19
C ASN A 130 -0.26 -13.45 24.13
N ALA A 131 -1.57 -13.30 23.90
CA ALA A 131 -2.60 -14.02 24.64
C ALA A 131 -2.88 -15.43 24.08
N VAL A 132 -2.38 -15.73 22.88
CA VAL A 132 -2.54 -17.03 22.19
C VAL A 132 -1.28 -17.90 22.30
N LEU A 133 -0.11 -17.30 22.58
CA LEU A 133 1.14 -17.99 22.96
C LEU A 133 1.22 -18.19 24.48
#